data_AF-A0A963Z8C5-F1
#
_entry.id   AF-A0A963Z8C5-F1
#
_cell.length_a   1.000
_cell.length_b   1.000
_cell.length_c   1.000
_cell.angle_alpha   90.00
_cell.angle_beta   90.00
_cell.angle_gamma   90.00
#
_symmetry.space_group_name_H-M   'P 1'
#
loop_
_entity.id
_entity.type
_entity.pdbx_description
1 polymer ?
#
loop_
_entity_poly.entity_id
_entity_poly.type
_entity_poly.pdbx_seq_one_letter_code
_entity_poly.pdbx_strand_id
1 'polypeptide(L)'
;MKTLGRLILQLLVVGSVCYCQTGPETQVPVSPKSGWGDFKAAPPAAEDWQHTALMWLPNRVLDFIDIFRADVGVGPAVGANVRVTRYAQAAYRDISPFSVRAGLFGRKMPLMVENSSEIGISPGYIGSKSREVCVGEIGVGVDLIAGGYAGVCVDELIDFVGGFFLLDFKHDDY
;
A
#
# COMPACT_ATOMS: atom_id res chain seq x y z
N MET A 1 -9.60 44.83 -26.21
CA MET A 1 -8.22 45.05 -25.69
C MET A 1 -8.19 45.22 -24.16
N LYS A 2 -8.80 44.32 -23.37
CA LYS A 2 -8.84 44.42 -21.89
C LYS A 2 -8.28 43.18 -21.16
N THR A 3 -7.75 42.19 -21.89
CA THR A 3 -7.37 40.88 -21.34
C THR A 3 -5.87 40.65 -21.18
N LEU A 4 -5.01 41.50 -21.75
CA LEU A 4 -3.55 41.32 -21.66
C LEU A 4 -2.93 41.84 -20.34
N GLY A 5 -3.57 42.82 -19.68
CA GLY A 5 -3.02 43.45 -18.47
C GLY A 5 -3.13 42.65 -17.17
N ARG A 6 -3.98 41.60 -17.13
CA ARG A 6 -4.16 40.76 -15.93
C ARG A 6 -3.13 39.64 -15.80
N LEU A 7 -2.43 39.28 -16.89
CA LEU A 7 -1.50 38.16 -16.88
C LEU A 7 -0.11 38.52 -16.32
N ILE A 8 0.29 39.78 -16.38
CA ILE A 8 1.61 40.23 -15.91
C ILE A 8 1.63 40.42 -14.37
N LEU A 9 0.49 40.72 -13.75
CA LEU A 9 0.42 40.99 -12.31
C LEU A 9 0.39 39.71 -11.44
N GLN A 10 0.00 38.56 -11.99
CA GLN A 10 0.07 37.28 -11.26
C GLN A 10 1.45 36.64 -11.27
N LEU A 11 2.35 37.06 -12.17
CA LEU A 11 3.70 36.49 -12.29
C LEU A 11 4.71 37.08 -11.29
N LEU A 12 4.37 38.17 -10.61
CA LEU A 12 5.29 38.87 -9.69
C LEU A 12 5.09 38.56 -8.19
N VAL A 13 4.05 37.81 -7.80
CA VAL A 13 3.75 37.53 -6.38
C VAL A 13 4.33 36.19 -5.89
N VAL A 14 4.91 35.37 -6.78
CA VAL A 14 5.44 34.03 -6.40
C VAL A 14 6.94 34.06 -6.01
N GLY A 15 7.59 35.23 -6.03
CA GLY A 15 9.05 35.34 -5.93
C GLY A 15 9.70 35.36 -4.54
N SER A 16 8.95 35.34 -3.43
CA SER A 16 9.54 35.57 -2.09
C SER A 16 9.19 34.49 -1.06
N VAL A 17 9.41 33.22 -1.41
CA VAL A 17 9.52 32.17 -0.38
C VAL A 17 10.91 32.24 0.21
N CYS A 18 10.97 32.81 1.41
CA CYS A 18 12.15 32.95 2.25
C CYS A 18 12.78 31.56 2.51
N TYR A 19 13.97 31.33 1.96
CA TYR A 19 14.80 30.17 2.29
C TYR A 19 15.41 30.41 3.69
N CYS A 20 14.72 30.00 4.74
CA CYS A 20 15.36 29.83 6.05
C CYS A 20 16.24 28.58 5.98
N GLN A 21 17.55 28.78 5.77
CA GLN A 21 18.55 27.75 6.03
C GLN A 21 18.59 27.48 7.54
N THR A 22 17.95 26.40 7.95
CA THR A 22 18.12 25.81 9.27
C THR A 22 19.53 25.23 9.36
N GLY A 23 20.33 25.73 10.30
CA GLY A 23 21.66 25.19 10.58
C GLY A 23 21.59 23.74 11.10
N PRO A 24 22.74 23.04 11.17
CA PRO A 24 22.77 21.65 11.64
C PRO A 24 22.26 21.58 13.09
N GLU A 25 21.15 20.85 13.27
CA GLU A 25 20.48 20.61 14.55
C GLU A 25 21.45 19.83 15.46
N THR A 26 22.06 20.52 16.42
CA THR A 26 22.93 19.91 17.44
C THR A 26 22.10 18.94 18.28
N GLN A 27 22.32 17.64 18.11
CA GLN A 27 21.62 16.60 18.89
C GLN A 27 22.07 16.69 20.36
N VAL A 28 21.20 17.24 21.20
CA VAL A 28 21.41 17.29 22.66
C VAL A 28 20.84 16.00 23.26
N PRO A 29 21.51 15.35 24.24
CA PRO A 29 20.97 14.17 24.89
C PRO A 29 19.63 14.46 25.56
N VAL A 30 18.60 13.73 25.12
CA VAL A 30 17.21 13.95 25.54
C VAL A 30 17.00 13.37 26.95
N SER A 31 16.45 14.19 27.85
CA SER A 31 16.07 13.76 29.21
C SER A 31 14.97 12.68 29.16
N PRO A 32 15.00 11.64 30.01
CA PRO A 32 14.01 10.56 30.03
C PRO A 32 12.56 10.99 30.29
N LYS A 33 12.30 12.27 30.56
CA LYS A 33 10.98 12.84 30.86
C LYS A 33 10.37 13.67 29.73
N SER A 34 11.06 13.91 28.62
CA SER A 34 10.38 14.53 27.47
C SER A 34 9.48 13.50 26.82
N GLY A 35 8.24 13.90 26.48
CA GLY A 35 7.38 13.08 25.63
C GLY A 35 8.11 12.65 24.36
N TRP A 36 7.67 11.54 23.78
CA TRP A 36 8.08 11.07 22.45
C TRP A 36 7.96 12.27 21.49
N GLY A 37 9.07 12.93 21.18
CA GLY A 37 9.10 14.07 20.28
C GLY A 37 8.78 13.63 18.86
N ASP A 38 8.69 14.58 17.93
CA ASP A 38 8.60 14.25 16.51
C ASP A 38 9.91 13.57 16.09
N PHE A 39 9.89 12.24 15.99
CA PHE A 39 10.99 11.47 15.42
C PHE A 39 11.08 11.84 13.94
N LYS A 40 11.98 12.78 13.63
CA LYS A 40 12.43 12.94 12.25
C LYS A 40 13.26 11.71 11.93
N ALA A 41 12.72 10.83 11.10
CA ALA A 41 13.48 9.71 10.58
C ALA A 41 14.79 10.26 9.99
N ALA A 42 15.91 9.68 10.39
CA ALA A 42 17.19 10.00 9.76
C ALA A 42 17.05 9.72 8.25
N PRO A 43 17.64 10.56 7.38
CA PRO A 43 17.70 10.21 5.97
C PRO A 43 18.36 8.83 5.84
N PRO A 44 17.86 7.97 4.94
CA PRO A 44 18.42 6.63 4.78
C PRO A 44 19.93 6.76 4.54
N ALA A 45 20.71 5.99 5.31
CA ALA A 45 22.14 5.89 5.04
C ALA A 45 22.32 5.42 3.59
N ALA A 46 23.36 5.93 2.91
CA ALA A 46 23.69 5.43 1.58
C ALA A 46 23.83 3.91 1.66
N GLU A 47 23.04 3.19 0.84
CA GLU A 47 22.96 1.74 0.90
C GLU A 47 24.34 1.13 0.72
N ASP A 48 24.76 0.35 1.71
CA ASP A 48 25.92 -0.50 1.58
C ASP A 48 25.52 -1.73 0.77
N TRP A 49 26.27 -2.02 -0.29
CA TRP A 49 26.03 -3.21 -1.12
C TRP A 49 26.04 -4.50 -0.31
N GLN A 50 26.72 -4.53 0.84
CA GLN A 50 26.70 -5.64 1.78
C GLN A 50 25.32 -5.85 2.39
N HIS A 51 24.61 -4.77 2.72
CA HIS A 51 23.25 -4.79 3.22
C HIS A 51 22.31 -5.33 2.15
N THR A 52 22.39 -4.78 0.92
CA THR A 52 21.59 -5.24 -0.22
C THR A 52 21.81 -6.74 -0.49
N ALA A 53 23.07 -7.19 -0.49
CA ALA A 53 23.40 -8.60 -0.70
C ALA A 53 22.87 -9.52 0.42
N LEU A 54 22.91 -9.05 1.68
CA LEU A 54 22.40 -9.79 2.83
C LEU A 54 20.86 -9.85 2.84
N MET A 55 20.21 -8.75 2.47
CA MET A 55 18.74 -8.60 2.46
C MET A 55 18.09 -9.14 1.19
N TRP A 56 18.86 -9.40 0.12
CA TRP A 56 18.32 -9.90 -1.14
C TRP A 56 17.46 -11.15 -0.95
N LEU A 57 17.98 -12.20 -0.30
CA LEU A 57 17.23 -13.45 -0.12
C LEU A 57 16.01 -13.28 0.80
N PRO A 58 16.11 -12.65 1.99
CA PRO A 58 14.95 -12.33 2.82
C PRO A 58 13.86 -11.57 2.06
N ASN A 59 14.21 -10.52 1.30
CA ASN A 59 13.24 -9.71 0.56
C ASN A 59 12.53 -10.56 -0.50
N ARG A 60 13.25 -11.40 -1.26
CA ARG A 60 12.62 -12.32 -2.23
C ARG A 60 11.63 -13.29 -1.58
N VAL A 61 11.90 -13.75 -0.35
CA VAL A 61 10.98 -14.61 0.39
C VAL A 61 9.73 -13.83 0.82
N LEU A 62 9.88 -12.59 1.27
CA LEU A 62 8.75 -11.74 1.65
C LEU A 62 7.87 -11.42 0.44
N ASP A 63 8.46 -11.03 -0.68
CA ASP A 63 7.72 -10.74 -1.91
C ASP A 63 6.97 -11.98 -2.41
N PHE A 64 7.61 -13.16 -2.34
CA PHE A 64 6.94 -14.41 -2.69
C PHE A 64 5.69 -14.67 -1.84
N ILE A 65 5.76 -14.34 -0.54
CA ILE A 65 4.63 -14.46 0.37
C ILE A 65 3.56 -13.41 0.04
N ASP A 66 3.95 -12.19 -0.31
CA ASP A 66 3.05 -11.09 -0.67
C ASP A 66 2.24 -11.35 -1.94
N ILE A 67 2.74 -12.18 -2.86
CA ILE A 67 1.99 -12.65 -4.04
C ILE A 67 0.66 -13.30 -3.66
N PHE A 68 0.66 -14.08 -2.57
CA PHE A 68 -0.49 -14.88 -2.20
C PHE A 68 -1.30 -14.20 -1.11
N ARG A 69 -2.62 -14.18 -1.29
CA ARG A 69 -3.57 -13.82 -0.25
C ARG A 69 -4.40 -15.05 0.06
N ALA A 70 -4.31 -15.53 1.29
CA ALA A 70 -5.02 -16.70 1.71
C ALA A 70 -5.50 -16.50 3.13
N ASP A 71 -6.80 -16.53 3.36
CA ASP A 71 -7.35 -16.31 4.69
C ASP A 71 -8.57 -17.18 4.95
N VAL A 72 -8.79 -17.44 6.24
CA VAL A 72 -9.95 -18.14 6.76
C VAL A 72 -10.82 -17.18 7.55
N GLY A 73 -12.12 -17.24 7.30
CA GLY A 73 -13.08 -16.30 7.84
C GLY A 73 -14.20 -16.98 8.61
N VAL A 74 -14.78 -16.26 9.58
CA VAL A 74 -16.06 -16.58 10.20
C VAL A 74 -17.03 -15.44 9.95
N GLY A 75 -18.16 -15.78 9.33
CA GLY A 75 -19.20 -14.83 8.91
C GLY A 75 -19.63 -15.05 7.46
N PRO A 76 -20.84 -14.66 7.06
CA PRO A 76 -21.32 -14.82 5.69
C PRO A 76 -20.61 -13.85 4.74
N ALA A 77 -19.81 -14.39 3.83
CA ALA A 77 -19.16 -13.65 2.76
C ALA A 77 -19.05 -14.50 1.50
N VAL A 78 -19.35 -13.94 0.34
CA VAL A 78 -19.10 -14.62 -0.94
C VAL A 78 -18.60 -13.60 -1.94
N GLY A 79 -17.54 -13.93 -2.66
CA GLY A 79 -17.11 -13.06 -3.72
C GLY A 79 -15.99 -13.56 -4.60
N ALA A 80 -15.89 -12.94 -5.76
CA ALA A 80 -14.78 -13.04 -6.67
C ALA A 80 -14.39 -11.63 -7.14
N ASN A 81 -13.09 -11.41 -7.33
CA ASN A 81 -12.59 -10.18 -7.90
C ASN A 81 -11.54 -10.47 -8.97
N VAL A 82 -11.52 -9.61 -9.98
CA VAL A 82 -10.51 -9.56 -11.03
C VAL A 82 -10.22 -8.09 -11.27
N ARG A 83 -9.01 -7.66 -10.93
CA ARG A 83 -8.54 -6.29 -11.11
C ARG A 83 -7.22 -6.37 -11.85
N VAL A 84 -7.15 -5.83 -13.06
CA VAL A 84 -5.91 -5.79 -13.83
C VAL A 84 -5.25 -4.42 -13.69
N THR A 85 -6.06 -3.36 -13.72
CA THR A 85 -5.60 -1.97 -13.57
C THR A 85 -6.63 -1.16 -12.80
N ARG A 86 -6.31 0.10 -12.47
CA ARG A 86 -7.30 1.04 -11.88
C ARG A 86 -8.53 1.28 -12.77
N TYR A 87 -8.41 1.03 -14.07
CA TYR A 87 -9.47 1.25 -15.06
C TYR A 87 -10.11 -0.05 -15.57
N ALA A 88 -9.55 -1.21 -15.23
CA ALA A 88 -10.02 -2.53 -15.64
C ALA A 88 -10.21 -3.40 -14.39
N GLN A 89 -11.37 -3.22 -13.75
CA GLN A 89 -11.76 -3.92 -12.53
C GLN A 89 -13.17 -4.49 -12.71
N ALA A 90 -13.36 -5.72 -12.24
CA ALA A 90 -14.65 -6.36 -12.09
C ALA A 90 -14.63 -7.15 -10.78
N ALA A 91 -15.53 -6.84 -9.85
CA ALA A 91 -15.66 -7.61 -8.63
C ALA A 91 -17.11 -7.71 -8.18
N TYR A 92 -17.39 -8.81 -7.51
CA TYR A 92 -18.59 -9.02 -6.74
C TYR A 92 -18.16 -9.69 -5.44
N ARG A 93 -18.36 -9.03 -4.31
CA ARG A 93 -18.10 -9.55 -2.98
C ARG A 93 -19.16 -9.01 -2.04
N ASP A 94 -20.01 -9.88 -1.54
CA ASP A 94 -21.07 -9.52 -0.60
C ASP A 94 -20.74 -10.05 0.79
N ILE A 95 -20.96 -9.21 1.80
CA ILE A 95 -20.65 -9.49 3.21
C ILE A 95 -21.82 -9.04 4.06
N SER A 96 -22.37 -9.93 4.88
CA SER A 96 -23.52 -9.58 5.73
C SER A 96 -23.52 -10.39 7.02
N PRO A 97 -23.52 -9.78 8.22
CA PRO A 97 -23.34 -8.34 8.52
C PRO A 97 -21.86 -7.91 8.62
N PHE A 98 -20.97 -8.84 8.96
CA PHE A 98 -19.52 -8.66 9.00
C PHE A 98 -18.84 -10.04 8.94
N SER A 99 -17.55 -10.08 8.60
CA SER A 99 -16.72 -11.28 8.62
C SER A 99 -15.41 -10.99 9.35
N VAL A 100 -15.03 -11.87 10.29
CA VAL A 100 -13.73 -11.81 10.96
C VAL A 100 -12.81 -12.79 10.28
N ARG A 101 -11.65 -12.30 9.81
CA ARG A 101 -10.75 -13.05 8.95
C ARG A 101 -9.35 -13.08 9.52
N ALA A 102 -8.71 -14.24 9.40
CA ALA A 102 -7.35 -14.49 9.81
C ALA A 102 -6.58 -15.15 8.67
N GLY A 103 -5.43 -14.61 8.30
CA GLY A 103 -4.66 -15.20 7.21
C GLY A 103 -3.46 -14.40 6.75
N LEU A 104 -3.02 -14.78 5.56
CA LEU A 104 -1.93 -14.17 4.84
C LEU A 104 -2.44 -12.98 4.04
N PHE A 105 -2.13 -11.78 4.54
CA PHE A 105 -2.43 -10.50 3.90
C PHE A 105 -1.15 -9.78 3.46
N GLY A 106 -0.11 -10.55 3.16
CA GLY A 106 1.25 -10.05 2.94
C GLY A 106 1.87 -9.46 4.20
N ARG A 107 2.63 -8.36 4.08
CA ARG A 107 3.24 -7.58 5.18
C ARG A 107 2.25 -6.83 6.08
N LYS A 108 0.95 -7.20 6.08
CA LYS A 108 -0.11 -6.54 6.86
C LYS A 108 -0.51 -7.38 8.07
N MET A 109 -1.30 -6.76 8.96
CA MET A 109 -1.84 -7.46 10.12
C MET A 109 -2.60 -8.71 9.69
N PRO A 110 -2.32 -9.89 10.27
CA PRO A 110 -2.92 -11.16 9.86
C PRO A 110 -4.38 -11.31 10.29
N LEU A 111 -4.98 -10.28 10.88
CA LEU A 111 -6.35 -10.24 11.38
C LEU A 111 -7.06 -9.01 10.81
N MET A 112 -8.25 -9.21 10.28
CA MET A 112 -9.09 -8.12 9.79
C MET A 112 -10.58 -8.37 10.01
N VAL A 113 -11.34 -7.29 10.08
CA VAL A 113 -12.80 -7.31 10.17
C VAL A 113 -13.35 -6.66 8.91
N GLU A 114 -14.04 -7.43 8.09
CA GLU A 114 -14.71 -6.92 6.89
C GLU A 114 -16.17 -6.60 7.17
N ASN A 115 -16.62 -5.42 6.77
CA ASN A 115 -18.00 -4.96 6.92
C ASN A 115 -18.55 -4.23 5.69
N SER A 116 -17.85 -4.31 4.55
CA SER A 116 -18.24 -3.61 3.33
C SER A 116 -18.11 -4.48 2.10
N SER A 117 -19.19 -4.54 1.33
CA SER A 117 -19.28 -5.27 0.06
C SER A 117 -18.53 -4.53 -1.06
N GLU A 118 -18.04 -5.29 -2.05
CA GLU A 118 -17.47 -4.79 -3.30
C GLU A 118 -18.39 -5.16 -4.45
N ILE A 119 -18.75 -4.20 -5.29
CA ILE A 119 -19.54 -4.51 -6.48
C ILE A 119 -19.23 -3.54 -7.61
N GLY A 120 -19.14 -4.09 -8.81
CA GLY A 120 -19.22 -3.33 -10.03
C GLY A 120 -18.14 -3.69 -11.03
N ILE A 121 -18.20 -2.95 -12.14
CA ILE A 121 -17.25 -3.02 -13.25
C ILE A 121 -16.83 -1.58 -13.55
N SER A 122 -15.55 -1.35 -13.85
CA SER A 122 -15.06 -0.01 -14.18
C SER A 122 -15.86 0.62 -15.34
N PRO A 123 -16.20 1.92 -15.28
CA PRO A 123 -15.83 2.92 -14.26
C PRO A 123 -16.74 2.97 -13.01
N GLY A 124 -17.85 2.23 -12.98
CA GLY A 124 -18.83 2.22 -11.88
C GLY A 124 -18.43 1.33 -10.69
N TYR A 125 -17.14 1.09 -10.49
CA TYR A 125 -16.61 0.18 -9.49
C TYR A 125 -16.71 0.77 -8.08
N ILE A 126 -17.35 0.06 -7.15
CA ILE A 126 -17.42 0.43 -5.73
C ILE A 126 -16.57 -0.57 -4.93
N GLY A 127 -15.43 -0.10 -4.43
CA GLY A 127 -14.50 -0.91 -3.63
C GLY A 127 -14.86 -0.98 -2.15
N SER A 128 -14.36 -2.01 -1.47
CA SER A 128 -14.46 -2.17 -0.02
C SER A 128 -13.67 -1.05 0.66
N LYS A 129 -14.19 -0.58 1.81
CA LYS A 129 -13.46 0.34 2.69
C LYS A 129 -12.69 -0.40 3.78
N SER A 130 -13.12 -1.63 4.10
CA SER A 130 -12.56 -2.43 5.19
C SER A 130 -11.33 -3.23 4.78
N ARG A 131 -11.11 -3.41 3.49
CA ARG A 131 -9.99 -4.19 2.95
C ARG A 131 -9.23 -3.39 1.92
N GLU A 132 -7.91 -3.46 2.01
CA GLU A 132 -7.03 -2.96 0.97
C GLU A 132 -6.74 -4.05 -0.06
N VAL A 133 -7.00 -3.75 -1.32
CA VAL A 133 -6.88 -4.70 -2.44
C VAL A 133 -5.72 -4.26 -3.33
N CYS A 134 -4.85 -5.20 -3.70
CA CYS A 134 -3.67 -4.92 -4.54
C CYS A 134 -4.07 -4.57 -5.99
N VAL A 135 -3.17 -3.90 -6.71
CA VAL A 135 -3.40 -3.51 -8.11
C VAL A 135 -3.03 -4.68 -8.99
N GLY A 136 -4.00 -5.47 -9.45
CA GLY A 136 -3.67 -6.75 -10.09
C GLY A 136 -4.28 -7.96 -9.38
N GLU A 137 -5.18 -7.76 -8.41
CA GLU A 137 -5.74 -8.87 -7.65
C GLU A 137 -6.69 -9.74 -8.49
N ILE A 138 -6.47 -11.06 -8.44
CA ILE A 138 -7.42 -12.07 -8.90
C ILE A 138 -7.69 -12.98 -7.71
N GLY A 139 -8.94 -13.02 -7.24
CA GLY A 139 -9.27 -13.86 -6.10
C GLY A 139 -10.72 -14.28 -6.02
N VAL A 140 -10.96 -15.31 -5.22
CA VAL A 140 -12.26 -15.92 -4.98
C VAL A 140 -12.34 -16.42 -3.54
N GLY A 141 -13.51 -16.31 -2.93
CA GLY A 141 -13.76 -16.88 -1.63
C GLY A 141 -15.23 -17.03 -1.32
N VAL A 142 -15.47 -17.96 -0.40
CA VAL A 142 -16.80 -18.31 0.09
C VAL A 142 -16.66 -18.64 1.57
N ASP A 143 -17.38 -17.89 2.39
CA ASP A 143 -17.58 -18.08 3.82
C ASP A 143 -19.09 -18.15 4.06
N LEU A 144 -19.59 -19.28 4.55
CA LEU A 144 -21.00 -19.39 4.95
C LEU A 144 -21.13 -19.13 6.45
N ILE A 145 -20.62 -20.08 7.24
CA ILE A 145 -20.41 -19.93 8.69
C ILE A 145 -18.92 -19.74 8.94
N ALA A 146 -18.13 -20.63 8.34
CA ALA A 146 -16.71 -20.49 8.14
C ALA A 146 -16.39 -20.72 6.67
N GLY A 147 -15.24 -20.24 6.24
CA GLY A 147 -14.75 -20.50 4.89
C GLY A 147 -13.37 -19.92 4.68
N GLY A 148 -13.06 -19.67 3.42
CA GLY A 148 -11.82 -19.03 3.08
C GLY A 148 -11.88 -18.24 1.79
N TYR A 149 -10.81 -17.48 1.61
CA TYR A 149 -10.52 -16.72 0.41
C TYR A 149 -9.11 -17.00 -0.04
N ALA A 150 -8.94 -17.11 -1.35
CA ALA A 150 -7.65 -17.21 -1.99
C ALA A 150 -7.57 -16.19 -3.12
N GLY A 151 -6.44 -15.50 -3.23
CA GLY A 151 -6.18 -14.58 -4.30
C GLY A 151 -4.69 -14.45 -4.58
N VAL A 152 -4.40 -13.90 -5.75
CA VAL A 152 -3.05 -13.65 -6.25
C VAL A 152 -2.95 -12.16 -6.61
N CYS A 153 -1.90 -11.50 -6.15
CA CYS A 153 -1.55 -10.13 -6.51
C CYS A 153 -0.56 -10.14 -7.68
N VAL A 154 -1.03 -9.83 -8.88
CA VAL A 154 -0.19 -9.88 -10.09
C VAL A 154 0.89 -8.78 -10.07
N ASP A 155 0.65 -7.65 -9.42
CA ASP A 155 1.68 -6.62 -9.18
C ASP A 155 2.83 -7.13 -8.32
N GLU A 156 2.53 -7.81 -7.20
CA GLU A 156 3.56 -8.44 -6.35
C GLU A 156 4.32 -9.53 -7.10
N LEU A 157 3.65 -10.27 -7.99
CA LEU A 157 4.32 -11.27 -8.83
C LEU A 157 5.32 -10.62 -9.79
N ILE A 158 4.97 -9.48 -10.39
CA ILE A 158 5.86 -8.74 -11.28
C ILE A 158 7.06 -8.20 -10.50
N ASP A 159 6.83 -7.66 -9.30
CA ASP A 159 7.87 -7.14 -8.44
C ASP A 159 8.84 -8.24 -7.96
N PHE A 160 8.30 -9.38 -7.50
CA PHE A 160 9.06 -10.57 -7.16
C PHE A 160 9.98 -11.03 -8.30
N VAL A 161 9.46 -11.12 -9.53
CA VAL A 161 10.22 -11.49 -10.73
C VAL A 161 11.27 -10.42 -11.07
N GLY A 162 10.91 -9.14 -10.94
CA GLY A 162 11.80 -8.00 -11.13
C GLY A 162 13.00 -8.01 -10.19
N GLY A 163 12.80 -8.32 -8.91
CA GLY A 163 13.88 -8.28 -7.93
C GLY A 163 14.92 -9.40 -8.07
N PHE A 164 14.66 -10.46 -8.84
CA PHE A 164 15.74 -11.38 -9.27
C PHE A 164 16.78 -10.68 -10.16
N PHE A 165 16.38 -9.61 -10.83
CA PHE A 165 17.24 -8.76 -11.66
C PHE A 165 17.61 -7.44 -10.96
N LEU A 166 17.43 -7.36 -9.64
CA LEU A 166 17.67 -6.15 -8.83
C LEU A 166 16.80 -4.96 -9.28
N LEU A 167 15.60 -5.23 -9.79
CA LEU A 167 14.60 -4.21 -10.10
C LEU A 167 13.55 -4.20 -8.98
N ASP A 168 13.37 -3.04 -8.34
CA ASP A 168 12.33 -2.83 -7.32
C ASP A 168 11.34 -1.78 -7.85
N PHE A 169 10.13 -2.22 -8.20
CA PHE A 169 9.09 -1.32 -8.72
C PHE A 169 8.30 -0.68 -7.58
N LYS A 170 8.17 -1.36 -6.44
CA LYS A 170 7.38 -0.91 -5.30
C LYS A 170 8.15 -0.07 -4.30
N HIS A 171 9.47 -0.03 -4.41
CA HIS A 171 10.37 0.69 -3.51
C HIS A 171 10.17 0.23 -2.06
N ASP A 172 9.95 -1.07 -1.87
CA ASP A 172 9.70 -1.69 -0.57
C ASP A 172 10.75 -2.74 -0.19
N ASP A 173 11.85 -2.80 -0.95
CA ASP A 173 13.11 -3.38 -0.50
C ASP A 173 13.92 -2.39 0.38
N TYR A 174 14.73 -2.92 1.30
CA TYR A 174 15.61 -2.20 2.23
C TYR A 174 17.10 -2.48 2.00
#